data_AF-A0A2G9RZR1-F1
#
_entry.id   AF-A0A2G9RZR1-F1
#
_cell.length_a   1.000
_cell.length_b   1.000
_cell.length_c   1.000
_cell.angle_alpha   90.00
_cell.angle_beta   90.00
_cell.angle_gamma   90.00
#
_symmetry.space_group_name_H-M   'P 1'
#
loop_
_entity.id
_entity.type
_entity.pdbx_description
1 polymer ?
#
loop_
_entity_poly.entity_id
_entity_poly.type
_entity_poly.pdbx_seq_one_letter_code
_entity_poly.pdbx_strand_id
1 'polypeptide(L)'
;MKLVNKDPDGNGEICFWGRTVFMGYLNMEEKTREVFDEDGWLHSGDIGKMDTDGFLQVTSRIKGPTMKIKRHAILEKYKDVIETFYSG
;
A
#
# COMPACT_ATOMS: atom_id res chain seq x y z
N MET A 1 -3.41 2.54 12.86
CA MET A 1 -2.87 3.12 11.61
C MET A 1 -2.78 4.63 11.81
N LYS A 2 -1.72 5.26 11.30
CA LYS A 2 -1.51 6.72 11.36
C LYS A 2 -1.07 7.24 9.99
N LEU A 3 -1.26 8.54 9.77
CA LEU A 3 -0.68 9.27 8.63
C LEU A 3 0.44 10.17 9.16
N VAL A 4 1.67 9.98 8.68
CA VAL A 4 2.83 10.82 9.04
C VAL A 4 3.25 11.70 7.88
N ASN A 5 4.03 12.75 8.16
CA ASN A 5 4.58 13.65 7.13
C ASN A 5 3.52 14.22 6.18
N LYS A 6 2.39 14.69 6.74
CA LYS A 6 1.27 15.21 5.95
C LYS A 6 1.66 16.48 5.19
N ASP A 7 1.27 16.56 3.92
CA ASP A 7 1.33 17.76 3.10
C ASP A 7 0.13 18.70 3.38
N PRO A 8 0.10 19.92 2.80
CA PRO A 8 -1.02 20.86 2.96
C PRO A 8 -2.37 20.33 2.45
N ASP A 9 -2.36 19.36 1.54
CA ASP A 9 -3.56 18.72 0.98
C ASP A 9 -4.04 17.52 1.84
N GLY A 10 -3.34 17.27 2.96
CA GLY A 10 -3.66 16.22 3.93
C GLY A 10 -3.14 14.83 3.55
N ASN A 11 -2.35 14.70 2.48
CA ASN A 11 -1.72 13.44 2.12
C ASN A 11 -0.52 13.18 3.02
N GLY A 12 -0.48 12.03 3.67
CA GLY A 12 0.67 11.58 4.46
C GLY A 12 1.02 10.13 4.15
N GLU A 13 2.19 9.70 4.60
CA GLU A 13 2.55 8.29 4.55
C GLU A 13 1.67 7.48 5.51
N ILE A 14 1.15 6.37 5.01
CA ILE A 14 0.34 5.44 5.78
C ILE A 14 1.27 4.52 6.58
N CYS A 15 1.15 4.56 7.90
CA CYS A 15 1.90 3.69 8.81
C CYS A 15 0.98 2.75 9.57
N PHE A 16 1.42 1.50 9.74
CA PHE A 16 0.67 0.45 10.41
C PHE A 16 1.37 0.01 11.70
N TRP A 17 0.57 -0.38 12.69
CA TRP A 17 1.04 -0.98 13.93
C TRP A 17 -0.01 -1.99 14.41
N GLY A 18 0.43 -3.06 15.06
CA GLY A 18 -0.43 -4.08 15.67
C GLY A 18 -0.22 -5.49 15.10
N ARG A 19 -1.11 -6.39 15.49
CA ARG A 19 -0.96 -7.85 15.28
C ARG A 19 -0.92 -8.31 13.83
N THR A 20 -1.40 -7.49 12.90
CA THR A 20 -1.42 -7.77 11.46
C THR A 20 -0.10 -7.44 10.78
N VAL A 21 0.82 -6.77 11.47
CA VAL A 21 2.13 -6.41 10.94
C VAL A 21 3.07 -7.62 11.03
N PHE A 22 3.75 -7.93 9.94
CA PHE A 22 4.73 -9.01 9.86
C PHE A 22 5.94 -8.73 10.75
N MET A 23 6.68 -9.78 11.16
CA MET A 23 7.83 -9.63 12.07
C MET A 23 9.12 -9.17 11.38
N GLY A 24 9.14 -9.19 10.05
CA GLY A 24 10.33 -8.86 9.26
C GLY A 24 10.52 -9.74 8.03
N TYR A 25 11.51 -9.39 7.24
CA TYR A 25 11.94 -10.16 6.08
C TYR A 25 12.90 -11.26 6.51
N LEU A 26 12.65 -12.49 6.03
CA LEU A 26 13.47 -13.66 6.35
C LEU A 26 14.94 -13.42 5.98
N ASN A 27 15.84 -13.56 6.97
CA ASN A 27 17.29 -13.35 6.83
C ASN A 27 17.70 -11.96 6.31
N MET A 28 16.82 -10.95 6.43
CA MET A 28 17.09 -9.59 5.99
C MET A 28 16.78 -8.62 7.14
N GLU A 29 17.57 -8.70 8.20
CA GLU A 29 17.35 -7.90 9.42
C GLU A 29 17.51 -6.39 9.16
N GLU A 30 18.50 -5.98 8.37
CA GLU A 30 18.72 -4.58 8.02
C GLU A 30 17.49 -3.98 7.32
N LYS A 31 17.00 -4.63 6.26
CA LYS A 31 15.78 -4.20 5.56
C LYS A 31 14.53 -4.25 6.43
N THR A 32 14.51 -5.14 7.42
CA THR A 32 13.43 -5.17 8.41
C THR A 32 13.50 -3.91 9.26
N ARG A 33 14.67 -3.59 9.82
CA ARG A 33 14.83 -2.38 10.63
C ARG A 33 14.55 -1.10 9.85
N GLU A 34 14.87 -1.05 8.55
CA GLU A 34 14.61 0.12 7.69
C GLU A 34 13.13 0.47 7.54
N VAL A 35 12.22 -0.52 7.62
CA VAL A 35 10.78 -0.28 7.42
C VAL A 35 10.04 0.01 8.73
N PHE A 36 10.68 -0.13 9.89
CA PHE A 36 10.10 0.18 11.19
C PHE A 36 10.72 1.45 11.78
N ASP A 37 9.89 2.35 12.32
CA ASP A 37 10.39 3.46 13.14
C ASP A 37 10.76 3.01 14.57
N GLU A 38 11.37 3.91 15.35
CA GLU A 38 11.78 3.65 16.74
C GLU A 38 10.60 3.29 17.66
N ASP A 39 9.39 3.72 17.30
CA ASP A 39 8.13 3.43 17.98
C ASP A 39 7.49 2.10 17.52
N GLY A 40 8.12 1.39 16.58
CA GLY A 40 7.69 0.11 16.04
C GLY A 40 6.58 0.19 14.98
N TRP A 41 6.36 1.35 14.37
CA TRP A 41 5.42 1.51 13.25
C TRP A 41 6.05 1.10 11.94
N LEU A 42 5.32 0.28 11.18
CA LEU A 42 5.66 -0.07 9.81
C LEU A 42 5.35 1.09 8.87
N HIS A 43 6.38 1.60 8.20
CA HIS A 43 6.31 2.52 7.08
C HIS A 43 5.96 1.75 5.79
N SER A 44 4.73 1.94 5.29
CA SER A 44 4.27 1.19 4.11
C SER A 44 4.86 1.69 2.79
N GLY A 45 5.36 2.94 2.77
CA GLY A 45 5.72 3.63 1.53
C GLY A 45 4.53 4.02 0.65
N ASP A 46 3.29 3.78 1.08
CA ASP A 46 2.06 4.26 0.44
C ASP A 46 1.65 5.62 1.04
N ILE A 47 1.25 6.55 0.19
CA ILE A 47 0.72 7.87 0.57
C ILE A 47 -0.79 7.85 0.48
N GLY A 48 -1.47 8.45 1.44
CA GLY A 48 -2.92 8.60 1.40
C GLY A 48 -3.45 9.69 2.33
N LYS A 49 -4.76 9.89 2.26
CA LYS A 49 -5.49 10.85 3.12
C LYS A 49 -6.81 10.27 3.59
N MET A 50 -7.27 10.76 4.73
CA MET A 50 -8.61 10.44 5.22
C MET A 50 -9.62 11.39 4.59
N ASP A 51 -10.75 10.88 4.13
CA ASP A 51 -11.88 11.71 3.72
C ASP A 51 -12.80 12.05 4.91
N THR A 52 -13.83 12.84 4.62
CA THR A 52 -14.81 13.33 5.60
C THR A 52 -15.65 12.22 6.21
N ASP A 53 -15.78 11.10 5.51
CA ASP A 53 -16.56 9.95 5.94
C ASP A 53 -15.70 8.92 6.70
N GLY A 54 -14.41 9.21 6.88
CA GLY A 54 -13.48 8.38 7.63
C GLY A 54 -12.88 7.22 6.84
N PHE A 55 -12.96 7.25 5.50
CA PHE A 55 -12.27 6.27 4.65
C PHE A 55 -10.86 6.74 4.30
N LEU A 56 -9.96 5.77 4.17
CA LEU A 56 -8.61 6.00 3.68
C LEU A 56 -8.57 5.92 2.15
N GLN A 57 -8.10 6.99 1.52
CA GLN A 57 -7.80 7.03 0.09
C GLN A 57 -6.30 6.95 -0.14
N VAL A 58 -5.83 5.91 -0.82
CA VAL A 58 -4.42 5.75 -1.21
C VAL A 58 -4.17 6.51 -2.51
N THR A 59 -3.27 7.49 -2.48
CA THR A 59 -3.04 8.45 -3.57
C THR A 59 -1.75 8.21 -4.34
N SER A 60 -0.66 7.79 -3.68
CA SER A 60 0.62 7.56 -4.35
C SER A 60 1.59 6.66 -3.55
N ARG A 61 2.85 6.54 -3.99
CA ARG A 61 3.95 5.82 -3.29
C ARG A 61 5.21 6.66 -3.21
N ILE A 62 5.97 6.49 -2.12
CA ILE A 62 7.22 7.23 -1.84
C ILE A 62 8.36 6.82 -2.80
N LYS A 63 8.50 5.53 -3.11
CA LYS A 63 9.53 5.02 -4.04
C LYS A 63 8.96 4.00 -5.03
N GLY A 64 9.15 4.26 -6.33
CA GLY A 64 8.94 3.29 -7.41
C GLY A 64 7.56 3.34 -8.11
N PRO A 65 7.47 2.83 -9.36
CA PRO A 65 6.33 3.06 -10.24
C PRO A 65 5.06 2.45 -9.64
N THR A 66 4.03 3.29 -9.51
CA THR A 66 2.67 2.86 -9.24
C THR A 66 2.31 1.73 -10.20
N MET A 67 1.96 0.54 -9.68
CA MET A 67 1.25 -0.44 -10.49
C MET A 67 -0.17 0.10 -10.70
N LYS A 68 -0.33 1.04 -11.65
CA LYS A 68 -1.62 1.55 -12.09
C LYS A 68 -2.33 0.40 -12.77
N ILE A 69 -3.09 -0.38 -12.00
CA ILE A 69 -4.04 -1.33 -12.56
C ILE A 69 -5.15 -0.51 -13.21
N LYS A 70 -4.96 -0.13 -14.48
CA LYS A 70 -6.07 0.34 -15.32
C LYS A 70 -6.96 -0.88 -15.52
N ARG A 71 -8.05 -0.97 -14.74
CA ARG A 71 -9.03 -2.07 -14.77
C ARG A 71 -9.43 -2.46 -16.20
N HIS A 72 -9.53 -1.49 -17.10
CA HIS A 72 -9.82 -1.72 -18.53
C HIS A 72 -8.70 -2.46 -19.30
N ALA A 73 -7.43 -2.12 -19.07
CA ALA A 73 -6.31 -2.69 -19.80
C ALA A 73 -5.99 -4.15 -19.36
N ILE A 74 -6.25 -4.48 -18.09
CA ILE A 74 -6.12 -5.87 -17.61
C ILE A 74 -7.29 -6.73 -18.13
N LEU A 75 -8.51 -6.19 -18.13
CA LEU A 75 -9.67 -6.91 -18.67
C LEU A 75 -9.47 -7.26 -20.14
N GLU A 76 -9.02 -6.33 -20.99
CA GLU A 76 -8.78 -6.63 -22.41
C GLU A 76 -7.64 -7.64 -22.60
N LYS A 77 -6.53 -7.47 -21.88
CA LYS A 77 -5.35 -8.32 -22.06
C LYS A 77 -5.55 -9.76 -21.57
N TYR A 78 -6.40 -9.96 -20.57
CA TYR A 78 -6.61 -11.25 -19.92
C TYR A 78 -8.05 -11.74 -20.05
N LYS A 79 -8.85 -11.15 -20.94
CA LYS A 79 -10.27 -11.46 -21.14
C LYS A 79 -10.49 -12.95 -21.33
N ASP A 80 -9.75 -13.53 -22.27
CA ASP A 80 -9.89 -14.93 -22.67
C ASP A 80 -9.52 -15.89 -21.52
N VAL A 81 -8.50 -15.54 -20.72
CA VAL A 81 -8.07 -16.32 -19.56
C VAL A 81 -9.14 -16.29 -18.46
N ILE A 82 -9.73 -15.12 -18.23
CA ILE A 82 -10.78 -14.92 -17.22
C ILE A 82 -12.05 -15.65 -17.66
N GLU A 83 -12.49 -15.47 -18.90
CA GLU A 83 -13.68 -16.12 -19.43
C GLU A 83 -13.54 -17.65 -19.41
N THR A 84 -12.37 -18.19 -19.77
CA THR A 84 -12.11 -19.64 -19.69
C THR A 84 -12.22 -20.17 -18.26
N PHE A 85 -11.78 -19.40 -17.26
CA PHE A 85 -11.84 -19.80 -15.85
C PHE A 85 -13.27 -19.83 -15.28
N TYR A 86 -14.16 -18.95 -15.76
CA TYR A 86 -15.56 -18.88 -15.31
C TYR A 86 -16.54 -19.65 -16.21
N SER A 87 -16.06 -20.26 -17.30
CA SER A 87 -16.86 -21.10 -18.19
C SER A 87 -16.81 -22.60 -17.84
N GLY A 88 -16.18 -22.95 -16.71
CA GLY A 88 -16.07 -24.31 -16.18
C GLY A 88 -16.94 -24.55 -14.96
#